data_AF-A0A2I1CHM8-F1
#
_entry.id   AF-A0A2I1CHM8-F1
#
_cell.length_a   1.000
_cell.length_b   1.000
_cell.length_c   1.000
_cell.angle_alpha   90.00
_cell.angle_beta   90.00
_cell.angle_gamma   90.00
#
_symmetry.space_group_name_H-M   'P 1'
#
loop_
_entity.id
_entity.type
_entity.pdbx_description
1 polymer ?
#
loop_
_entity_poly.entity_id
_entity_poly.type
_entity_poly.pdbx_seq_one_letter_code
_entity_poly.pdbx_strand_id
1 'polypeptide(L)'
;MALENEAVAGATIELLEARLQRLTYLLTGDASWTGTPTAPAKPASLDDTVSRRLLRLEKNLENLSRNIPAVRDVLQLHDRFPDLFRPTPPQSVPENLTTQNLASIVLSYASAFPETASRLTSLNDLPVPDAQASASLVQLQPRLDQLARTQEEQAREISELRVRTARVLQRWYEVGLVGSGECWAEWEGRLEDVEREVKREEVVRERRAGEI
;
A
#
# COMPACT_ATOMS: atom_id res chain seq x y z
N MET A 1 -37.25 -61.19 18.83
CA MET A 1 -36.92 -61.32 17.39
C MET A 1 -37.74 -60.38 16.49
N ALA A 2 -39.05 -60.55 16.28
CA ALA A 2 -39.81 -59.66 15.38
C ALA A 2 -40.01 -58.23 15.94
N LEU A 3 -40.36 -58.12 17.22
CA LEU A 3 -40.56 -56.84 17.91
C LEU A 3 -39.27 -56.02 18.10
N GLU A 4 -38.13 -56.69 18.24
CA GLU A 4 -36.82 -56.02 18.35
C GLU A 4 -36.37 -55.44 17.01
N ASN A 5 -36.64 -56.15 15.90
CA ASN A 5 -36.36 -55.64 14.57
C ASN A 5 -37.24 -54.43 14.21
N GLU A 6 -38.50 -54.44 14.67
CA GLU A 6 -39.43 -53.31 14.46
C GLU A 6 -39.01 -52.07 15.27
N ALA A 7 -38.52 -52.26 16.51
CA ALA A 7 -37.97 -51.18 17.33
C ALA A 7 -36.66 -50.60 16.76
N VAL A 8 -35.75 -51.45 16.25
CA VAL A 8 -34.52 -51.00 15.59
C VAL A 8 -34.84 -50.27 14.27
N ALA A 9 -35.80 -50.77 13.49
CA ALA A 9 -36.25 -50.11 12.28
C ALA A 9 -36.82 -48.71 12.59
N GLY A 10 -37.67 -48.59 13.61
CA GLY A 10 -38.18 -47.30 14.09
C GLY A 10 -37.07 -46.31 14.48
N ALA A 11 -36.12 -46.75 15.31
CA ALA A 11 -34.99 -45.92 15.73
C ALA A 11 -34.10 -45.46 14.55
N THR A 12 -33.91 -46.31 13.54
CA THR A 12 -33.16 -45.92 12.33
C THR A 12 -33.92 -44.90 11.47
N ILE A 13 -35.25 -45.01 11.39
CA ILE A 13 -36.08 -44.06 10.64
C ILE A 13 -36.08 -42.70 11.33
N GLU A 14 -36.22 -42.65 12.66
CA GLU A 14 -36.13 -41.40 13.44
C GLU A 14 -34.76 -40.74 13.28
N LEU A 15 -33.68 -41.52 13.28
CA LEU A 15 -32.33 -40.99 13.08
C LEU A 15 -32.13 -40.45 11.64
N LEU A 16 -32.67 -41.14 10.65
CA LEU A 16 -32.66 -40.67 9.26
C LEU A 16 -33.49 -39.40 9.09
N GLU A 17 -34.66 -39.32 9.73
CA GLU A 17 -35.51 -38.15 9.71
C GLU A 17 -34.83 -36.95 10.37
N ALA A 18 -34.27 -37.12 11.57
CA ALA A 18 -33.51 -36.07 12.25
C ALA A 18 -32.33 -35.56 11.41
N ARG A 19 -31.65 -36.48 10.71
CA ARG A 19 -30.54 -36.13 9.82
C ARG A 19 -31.03 -35.41 8.55
N LEU A 20 -32.16 -35.82 7.98
CA LEU A 20 -32.77 -35.19 6.81
C LEU A 20 -33.29 -33.79 7.16
N GLN A 21 -33.91 -33.63 8.33
CA GLN A 21 -34.28 -32.32 8.87
C GLN A 21 -33.05 -31.42 9.03
N ARG A 22 -31.96 -31.92 9.63
CA ARG A 22 -30.72 -31.15 9.76
C ARG A 22 -30.13 -30.73 8.41
N LEU A 23 -30.11 -31.63 7.43
CA LEU A 23 -29.65 -31.30 6.07
C LEU A 23 -30.56 -30.28 5.39
N THR A 24 -31.88 -30.37 5.63
CA THR A 24 -32.86 -29.41 5.11
C THR A 24 -32.62 -28.03 5.70
N TYR A 25 -32.45 -27.95 7.03
CA TYR A 25 -32.13 -26.71 7.72
C TYR A 25 -30.83 -26.08 7.21
N LEU A 26 -29.78 -26.87 6.98
CA LEU A 26 -28.52 -26.37 6.41
C LEU A 26 -28.69 -25.82 4.99
N LEU A 27 -29.66 -26.34 4.23
CA LEU A 27 -29.88 -25.94 2.84
C LEU A 27 -30.77 -24.69 2.73
N THR A 28 -31.83 -24.60 3.52
CA THR A 28 -32.81 -23.50 3.48
C THR A 28 -32.45 -22.37 4.44
N GLY A 29 -31.79 -22.67 5.57
CA GLY A 29 -31.49 -21.71 6.64
C GLY A 29 -32.73 -21.28 7.46
N ASP A 30 -33.92 -21.68 7.01
CA ASP A 30 -35.20 -21.27 7.56
C ASP A 30 -35.82 -22.41 8.37
N ALA A 31 -36.07 -22.13 9.65
CA ALA A 31 -36.85 -23.00 10.53
C ALA A 31 -38.18 -22.33 10.85
N SER A 32 -39.26 -23.12 10.84
CA SER A 32 -40.52 -22.67 11.42
C SER A 32 -40.37 -22.47 12.94
N TRP A 33 -41.26 -21.69 13.55
CA TRP A 33 -41.25 -21.44 15.01
C TRP A 33 -41.26 -22.72 15.86
N THR A 34 -41.71 -23.85 15.30
CA THR A 34 -41.72 -25.17 15.95
C THR A 34 -40.43 -25.97 15.80
N GLY A 35 -39.37 -25.40 15.23
CA GLY A 35 -38.05 -26.03 15.08
C GLY A 35 -37.98 -27.07 13.96
N THR A 36 -39.09 -27.32 13.25
CA THR A 36 -39.10 -28.16 12.05
C THR A 36 -38.67 -27.33 10.84
N PRO A 37 -37.65 -27.76 10.09
CA PRO A 37 -37.16 -27.03 8.94
C PRO A 37 -38.21 -27.01 7.83
N THR A 38 -38.41 -25.84 7.21
CA THR A 38 -39.37 -25.70 6.12
C THR A 38 -38.88 -26.51 4.92
N ALA A 39 -39.74 -27.38 4.39
CA ALA A 39 -39.40 -28.19 3.22
C ALA A 39 -39.00 -27.27 2.05
N PRO A 40 -37.91 -27.59 1.33
CA PRO A 40 -37.42 -26.72 0.28
C PRO A 40 -38.46 -26.65 -0.83
N ALA A 41 -38.81 -25.44 -1.26
CA ALA A 41 -39.71 -25.25 -2.40
C ALA A 41 -39.09 -25.92 -3.63
N LYS A 42 -39.90 -26.68 -4.38
CA LYS A 42 -39.45 -27.29 -5.64
C LYS A 42 -38.98 -26.15 -6.56
N PRO A 43 -37.73 -26.17 -7.06
CA PRO A 43 -37.21 -25.06 -7.86
C PRO A 43 -38.08 -24.88 -9.10
N ALA A 44 -38.55 -23.66 -9.33
CA ALA A 44 -39.41 -23.33 -10.47
C ALA A 44 -38.63 -23.34 -11.80
N SER A 45 -37.31 -23.17 -11.73
CA SER A 45 -36.38 -23.20 -12.86
C SER A 45 -35.08 -23.92 -12.47
N LEU A 46 -34.36 -24.44 -13.46
CA LEU A 46 -33.02 -25.01 -13.27
C LEU A 46 -32.03 -23.99 -12.65
N ASP A 47 -32.28 -22.69 -12.81
CA ASP A 47 -31.44 -21.62 -12.27
C ASP A 47 -31.53 -21.47 -10.74
N ASP A 48 -32.64 -21.92 -10.14
CA ASP A 48 -32.82 -21.90 -8.68
C ASP A 48 -32.18 -23.11 -7.99
N THR A 49 -31.60 -24.03 -8.77
CA THR A 49 -30.89 -25.18 -8.20
C THR A 49 -29.66 -24.73 -7.41
N VAL A 50 -29.40 -25.43 -6.31
CA VAL A 50 -28.28 -25.14 -5.40
C VAL A 50 -26.94 -25.20 -6.13
N SER A 51 -26.78 -26.13 -7.07
CA SER A 51 -25.58 -26.25 -7.90
C SER A 51 -25.34 -25.02 -8.77
N ARG A 52 -26.36 -24.46 -9.43
CA ARG A 52 -26.20 -23.23 -10.22
C ARG A 52 -25.96 -22.00 -9.35
N ARG A 53 -26.57 -21.92 -8.17
CA ARG A 53 -26.28 -20.86 -7.19
C ARG A 53 -24.82 -20.90 -6.72
N LEU A 54 -24.29 -22.09 -6.43
CA LEU A 54 -22.88 -22.27 -6.07
C LEU A 54 -21.94 -21.89 -7.21
N LEU A 55 -22.21 -22.34 -8.44
CA LEU A 55 -21.42 -21.96 -9.62
C LEU A 55 -21.43 -20.44 -9.87
N ARG A 56 -22.57 -19.77 -9.62
CA ARG A 56 -22.66 -18.31 -9.74
C ARG A 56 -21.83 -17.61 -8.67
N LEU A 57 -21.84 -18.12 -7.43
CA LEU A 57 -21.01 -17.59 -6.35
C LEU A 57 -19.52 -17.80 -6.63
N GLU A 58 -19.14 -18.97 -7.13
CA GLU A 58 -17.77 -19.27 -7.56
C GLU A 58 -17.29 -18.30 -8.66
N LYS A 59 -18.10 -18.11 -9.71
CA LYS A 59 -17.79 -17.14 -10.77
C LYS A 59 -17.67 -15.71 -10.24
N ASN A 60 -18.54 -15.32 -9.30
CA ASN A 60 -18.48 -14.00 -8.68
C ASN A 60 -17.23 -13.84 -7.81
N LEU A 61 -16.84 -14.88 -7.08
CA LEU A 61 -15.62 -14.91 -6.27
C LEU A 61 -14.37 -14.84 -7.14
N GLU A 62 -14.35 -15.55 -8.28
CA GLU A 62 -13.27 -15.48 -9.25
C GLU A 62 -13.16 -14.07 -9.89
N ASN A 63 -14.28 -13.44 -10.20
CA ASN A 63 -14.28 -12.04 -10.64
C ASN A 63 -13.74 -11.10 -9.55
N LEU A 64 -14.09 -11.36 -8.28
CA LEU A 64 -13.64 -10.55 -7.15
C LEU A 64 -12.14 -10.73 -6.87
N SER A 65 -11.62 -11.95 -7.01
CA SER A 65 -10.19 -12.24 -6.81
C SER A 65 -9.31 -11.59 -7.88
N ARG A 66 -9.83 -11.39 -9.10
CA ARG A 66 -9.14 -10.65 -10.17
C ARG A 66 -9.09 -9.15 -9.92
N ASN A 67 -10.17 -8.58 -9.36
CA ASN A 67 -10.30 -7.13 -9.18
C ASN A 67 -9.75 -6.63 -7.84
N ILE A 68 -9.77 -7.46 -6.78
CA ILE A 68 -9.39 -7.06 -5.43
C ILE A 68 -8.20 -7.90 -4.94
N PRO A 69 -7.03 -7.28 -4.70
CA PRO A 69 -5.82 -8.00 -4.29
C PRO A 69 -5.98 -8.71 -2.93
N ALA A 70 -6.72 -8.12 -1.99
CA ALA A 70 -6.96 -8.73 -0.67
C ALA A 70 -7.69 -10.09 -0.75
N VAL A 71 -8.64 -10.23 -1.68
CA VAL A 71 -9.38 -11.51 -1.86
C VAL A 71 -8.47 -12.58 -2.42
N ARG A 72 -7.58 -12.21 -3.34
CA ARG A 72 -6.54 -13.11 -3.85
C ARG A 72 -5.59 -13.57 -2.74
N ASP A 73 -5.19 -12.67 -1.86
CA ASP A 73 -4.26 -12.99 -0.77
C ASP A 73 -4.91 -13.94 0.26
N VAL A 74 -6.20 -13.75 0.56
CA VAL A 74 -6.97 -14.66 1.44
C VAL A 74 -7.14 -16.05 0.82
N LEU A 75 -7.41 -16.13 -0.49
CA LEU A 75 -7.49 -17.42 -1.19
C LEU A 75 -6.13 -18.14 -1.20
N GLN A 76 -5.04 -17.42 -1.46
CA GLN A 76 -3.69 -17.98 -1.37
C GLN A 76 -3.35 -18.44 0.04
N LEU A 77 -3.84 -17.73 1.07
CA LEU A 77 -3.66 -18.14 2.46
C LEU A 77 -4.45 -19.42 2.78
N HIS A 78 -5.68 -19.53 2.28
CA HIS A 78 -6.51 -20.73 2.42
C HIS A 78 -5.85 -21.95 1.75
N ASP A 79 -5.32 -21.77 0.54
CA ASP A 79 -4.67 -22.86 -0.21
C ASP A 79 -3.33 -23.27 0.41
N ARG A 80 -2.55 -22.32 0.92
CA ARG A 80 -1.28 -22.60 1.60
C ARG A 80 -1.45 -23.23 2.97
N PHE A 81 -2.50 -22.85 3.69
CA PHE A 81 -2.70 -23.26 5.08
C PHE A 81 -4.16 -23.72 5.29
N PRO A 82 -4.56 -24.86 4.70
CA PRO A 82 -5.89 -25.43 4.93
C PRO A 82 -6.12 -25.77 6.41
N ASP A 83 -5.04 -26.03 7.15
CA ASP A 83 -5.03 -26.35 8.58
C ASP A 83 -5.47 -25.19 9.49
N LEU A 84 -5.41 -23.94 9.01
CA LEU A 84 -5.90 -22.78 9.77
C LEU A 84 -7.43 -22.70 9.77
N PHE A 85 -8.08 -23.26 8.75
CA PHE A 85 -9.52 -23.10 8.51
C PHE A 85 -10.31 -24.39 8.69
N ARG A 86 -9.65 -25.55 8.61
CA ARG A 86 -10.21 -26.82 9.03
C ARG A 86 -9.65 -27.13 10.42
N PRO A 87 -10.48 -27.20 11.47
CA PRO A 87 -10.00 -27.75 12.72
C PRO A 87 -9.48 -29.14 12.40
N THR A 88 -8.19 -29.36 12.62
CA THR A 88 -7.61 -30.69 12.59
C THR A 88 -8.52 -31.58 13.42
N PRO A 89 -9.06 -32.69 12.88
CA PRO A 89 -9.72 -33.67 13.75
C PRO A 89 -8.71 -34.00 14.84
N PRO A 90 -9.12 -34.08 16.13
CA PRO A 90 -8.18 -34.24 17.22
C PRO A 90 -7.31 -35.45 16.89
N GLN A 91 -6.09 -35.19 16.44
CA GLN A 91 -5.11 -36.23 16.19
C GLN A 91 -4.98 -36.91 17.55
N SER A 92 -5.30 -38.19 17.59
CA SER A 92 -5.02 -39.05 18.74
C SER A 92 -3.62 -38.68 19.23
N VAL A 93 -3.54 -38.19 20.46
CA VAL A 93 -2.29 -37.82 21.13
C VAL A 93 -1.27 -38.91 20.79
N PRO A 94 -0.10 -38.58 20.23
CA PRO A 94 0.85 -39.60 19.82
C PRO A 94 1.21 -40.46 21.03
N GLU A 95 0.76 -41.71 21.06
CA GLU A 95 0.98 -42.69 22.14
C GLU A 95 2.47 -43.05 22.32
N ASN A 96 3.35 -42.49 21.49
CA ASN A 96 4.78 -42.80 21.45
C ASN A 96 5.63 -41.93 22.38
N LEU A 97 5.06 -40.93 23.07
CA LEU A 97 5.80 -40.09 24.00
C LEU A 97 5.51 -40.54 25.44
N THR A 98 6.48 -41.21 26.06
CA THR A 98 6.43 -41.52 27.49
C THR A 98 6.26 -40.23 28.30
N THR A 99 5.56 -40.31 29.44
CA THR A 99 5.29 -39.15 30.33
C THR A 99 6.57 -38.42 30.74
N GLN A 100 7.69 -39.15 30.80
CA GLN A 100 9.02 -38.60 31.08
C GLN A 100 9.57 -37.74 29.93
N ASN A 101 9.34 -38.11 28.67
CA ASN A 101 9.74 -37.30 27.52
C ASN A 101 8.86 -36.03 27.40
N LEU A 102 7.57 -36.13 27.73
CA LEU A 102 6.70 -34.96 27.82
C LEU A 102 7.16 -34.01 28.92
N ALA A 103 7.50 -34.54 30.10
CA ALA A 103 8.04 -33.74 31.19
C ALA A 103 9.36 -33.06 30.80
N SER A 104 10.28 -33.75 30.11
CA SER A 104 11.54 -33.13 29.65
C SER A 104 11.33 -32.04 28.60
N ILE A 105 10.36 -32.22 27.70
CA ILE A 105 10.00 -31.18 26.72
C ILE A 105 9.39 -29.98 27.43
N VAL A 106 8.42 -30.18 28.32
CA VAL A 106 7.80 -29.09 29.09
C VAL A 106 8.84 -28.37 29.95
N LEU A 107 9.78 -29.10 30.57
CA LEU A 107 10.88 -28.49 31.32
C LEU A 107 11.82 -27.67 30.43
N SER A 108 12.11 -28.14 29.22
CA SER A 108 12.95 -27.41 28.26
C SER A 108 12.32 -26.11 27.77
N TYR A 109 10.98 -26.06 27.71
CA TYR A 109 10.20 -24.86 27.36
C TYR A 109 9.69 -24.09 28.58
N ALA A 110 10.00 -24.53 29.81
CA ALA A 110 9.44 -23.97 31.04
C ALA A 110 9.74 -22.49 31.24
N SER A 111 10.89 -22.00 30.76
CA SER A 111 11.24 -20.58 30.78
C SER A 111 10.58 -19.77 29.65
N ALA A 112 10.28 -20.41 28.52
CA ALA A 112 9.63 -19.75 27.38
C ALA A 112 8.15 -19.44 27.66
N PHE A 113 7.46 -20.25 28.48
CA PHE A 113 6.05 -19.99 28.85
C PHE A 113 5.85 -18.68 29.65
N PRO A 114 6.58 -18.40 30.75
CA PRO A 114 6.45 -17.13 31.46
C PRO A 114 6.97 -15.95 30.64
N GLU A 115 8.02 -16.13 29.81
CA GLU A 115 8.50 -15.08 28.91
C GLU A 115 7.47 -14.71 27.84
N THR A 116 6.84 -15.69 27.20
CA THR A 116 5.80 -15.46 26.19
C THR A 116 4.52 -14.91 26.82
N ALA A 117 4.12 -15.40 27.99
CA ALA A 117 3.01 -14.83 28.75
C ALA A 117 3.28 -13.37 29.13
N SER A 118 4.48 -13.04 29.63
CA SER A 118 4.88 -11.67 29.94
C SER A 118 4.87 -10.78 28.70
N ARG A 119 5.34 -11.27 27.56
CA ARG A 119 5.28 -10.54 26.28
C ARG A 119 3.86 -10.34 25.78
N LEU A 120 2.98 -11.33 25.89
CA LEU A 120 1.57 -11.21 25.49
C LEU A 120 0.80 -10.25 26.40
N THR A 121 1.04 -10.30 27.72
CA THR A 121 0.47 -9.32 28.66
C THR A 121 0.97 -7.91 28.34
N SER A 122 2.28 -7.75 28.12
CA SER A 122 2.85 -6.45 27.73
C SER A 122 2.33 -5.96 26.38
N LEU A 123 1.97 -6.85 25.44
CA LEU A 123 1.41 -6.49 24.14
C LEU A 123 -0.09 -6.16 24.23
N ASN A 124 -0.81 -6.79 25.16
CA ASN A 124 -2.20 -6.46 25.47
C ASN A 124 -2.32 -5.11 26.19
N ASP A 125 -1.30 -4.73 26.96
CA ASP A 125 -1.20 -3.42 27.60
C ASP A 125 -0.84 -2.29 26.62
N LEU A 126 -0.49 -2.61 25.36
CA LEU A 126 -0.33 -1.59 24.32
C LEU A 126 -1.71 -1.17 23.80
N PRO A 127 -2.15 0.09 24.02
CA PRO A 127 -3.37 0.56 23.42
C PRO A 127 -3.20 0.55 21.90
N VAL A 128 -4.07 -0.17 21.20
CA VAL A 128 -4.22 -0.01 19.75
C VAL A 128 -4.50 1.47 19.51
N PRO A 129 -3.72 2.15 18.64
CA PRO A 129 -3.88 3.59 18.43
C PRO A 129 -5.33 3.89 18.05
N ASP A 130 -5.86 5.00 18.59
CA ASP A 130 -7.24 5.40 18.37
C ASP A 130 -7.55 5.42 16.86
N ALA A 131 -8.61 4.71 16.48
CA ALA A 131 -9.08 4.62 15.11
C ALA A 131 -9.42 6.00 14.55
N GLN A 132 -9.81 6.96 15.40
CA GLN A 132 -10.06 8.34 14.96
C GLN A 132 -8.77 9.06 14.59
N ALA A 133 -7.69 8.86 15.36
CA ALA A 133 -6.38 9.44 15.06
C ALA A 133 -5.84 8.89 13.73
N SER A 134 -5.90 7.58 13.51
CA SER A 134 -5.48 6.97 12.24
C SER A 134 -6.37 7.40 11.06
N ALA A 135 -7.68 7.50 11.24
CA ALA A 135 -8.59 8.02 10.22
C ALA A 135 -8.28 9.49 9.87
N SER A 136 -7.96 10.33 10.86
CA SER A 136 -7.59 11.74 10.61
C SER A 136 -6.28 11.87 9.82
N LEU A 137 -5.31 10.98 10.02
CA LEU A 137 -4.09 10.94 9.22
C LEU A 137 -4.38 10.58 7.76
N VAL A 138 -5.26 9.60 7.53
CA VAL A 138 -5.69 9.22 6.16
C VAL A 138 -6.43 10.38 5.49
N GLN A 139 -7.23 11.14 6.23
CA GLN A 139 -7.94 12.32 5.70
C GLN A 139 -7.00 13.47 5.30
N LEU A 140 -5.79 13.56 5.87
CA LEU A 140 -4.81 14.58 5.51
C LEU A 140 -4.07 14.27 4.19
N GLN A 141 -4.05 13.01 3.76
CA GLN A 141 -3.37 12.57 2.55
C GLN A 141 -3.73 13.37 1.27
N PRO A 142 -5.02 13.62 0.94
CA PRO A 142 -5.35 14.43 -0.24
C PRO A 142 -4.85 15.88 -0.16
N ARG A 143 -4.73 16.45 1.04
CA ARG A 143 -4.17 17.81 1.20
C ARG A 143 -2.66 17.82 0.96
N LEU A 144 -1.95 16.79 1.42
CA LEU A 144 -0.52 16.62 1.13
C LEU A 144 -0.29 16.42 -0.38
N ASP A 145 -1.12 15.63 -1.04
CA ASP A 145 -1.03 15.42 -2.49
C ASP A 145 -1.26 16.72 -3.28
N GLN A 146 -2.22 17.55 -2.85
CA GLN A 146 -2.43 18.87 -3.44
C GLN A 146 -1.23 19.79 -3.26
N LEU A 147 -0.68 19.85 -2.03
CA LEU A 147 0.52 20.67 -1.75
C LEU A 147 1.73 20.19 -2.56
N ALA A 148 1.95 18.88 -2.67
CA ALA A 148 3.02 18.31 -3.47
C ALA A 148 2.92 18.74 -4.95
N ARG A 149 1.71 18.71 -5.53
CA ARG A 149 1.48 19.20 -6.90
C ARG A 149 1.81 20.68 -7.05
N THR A 150 1.35 21.52 -6.12
CA THR A 150 1.67 22.95 -6.16
C THR A 150 3.17 23.22 -6.02
N GLN A 151 3.87 22.41 -5.22
CA GLN A 151 5.32 22.51 -5.06
C GLN A 151 6.05 22.13 -6.35
N GLU A 152 5.59 21.09 -7.06
CA GLU A 152 6.15 20.71 -8.37
C GLU A 152 5.93 21.80 -9.42
N GLU A 153 4.74 22.42 -9.46
CA GLU A 153 4.43 23.53 -10.35
C GLU A 153 5.35 24.73 -10.07
N GLN A 154 5.46 25.15 -8.81
CA GLN A 154 6.35 26.24 -8.39
C GLN A 154 7.82 25.93 -8.72
N ALA A 155 8.28 24.70 -8.51
CA ALA A 155 9.65 24.31 -8.84
C ALA A 155 9.93 24.44 -10.35
N ARG A 156 8.97 24.09 -11.21
CA ARG A 156 9.07 24.29 -12.65
C ARG A 156 9.15 25.77 -13.00
N GLU A 157 8.25 26.59 -12.48
CA GLU A 157 8.26 28.04 -12.72
C GLU A 157 9.57 28.70 -12.27
N ILE A 158 10.06 28.35 -11.07
CA ILE A 158 11.34 28.86 -10.57
C ILE A 158 12.49 28.43 -11.48
N SER A 159 12.50 27.19 -11.97
CA SER A 159 13.54 26.72 -12.88
C SER A 159 13.54 27.50 -14.21
N GLU A 160 12.37 27.78 -14.77
CA GLU A 160 12.23 28.58 -15.99
C GLU A 160 12.67 30.03 -15.76
N LEU A 161 12.23 30.64 -14.67
CA LEU A 161 12.64 31.99 -14.31
C LEU A 161 14.15 32.08 -14.12
N ARG A 162 14.78 31.10 -13.45
CA ARG A 162 16.23 31.05 -13.30
C ARG A 162 16.95 31.01 -14.65
N VAL A 163 16.47 30.19 -15.61
CA VAL A 163 17.05 30.13 -16.96
C VAL A 163 16.88 31.47 -17.69
N ARG A 164 15.71 32.10 -17.61
CA ARG A 164 15.46 33.41 -18.24
C ARG A 164 16.34 34.49 -17.64
N THR A 165 16.43 34.56 -16.32
CA THR A 165 17.27 35.54 -15.62
C THR A 165 18.75 35.33 -15.94
N ALA A 166 19.23 34.07 -15.97
CA ALA A 166 20.60 33.77 -16.36
C ALA A 166 20.92 34.25 -17.77
N ARG A 167 20.01 34.05 -18.74
CA ARG A 167 20.18 34.55 -20.12
C ARG A 167 20.22 36.08 -20.20
N VAL A 168 19.36 36.76 -19.45
CA VAL A 168 19.34 38.23 -19.42
C VAL A 168 20.63 38.77 -18.81
N LEU A 169 21.08 38.17 -17.69
CA LEU A 169 22.34 38.53 -17.06
C LEU A 169 23.52 38.29 -17.99
N GLN A 170 23.58 37.13 -18.64
CA GLN A 170 24.62 36.80 -19.62
C GLN A 170 24.69 37.87 -20.72
N ARG A 171 23.55 38.21 -21.33
CA ARG A 171 23.49 39.24 -22.38
C ARG A 171 23.93 40.61 -21.85
N TRP A 172 23.55 40.96 -20.62
CA TRP A 172 23.96 42.21 -20.00
C TRP A 172 25.47 42.25 -19.74
N TYR A 173 26.07 41.15 -19.29
CA TYR A 173 27.52 41.05 -19.12
C TYR A 173 28.26 41.15 -20.47
N GLU A 174 27.83 40.39 -21.48
CA GLU A 174 28.46 40.37 -22.80
C GLU A 174 28.37 41.73 -23.50
N VAL A 175 27.16 42.30 -23.60
CA VAL A 175 26.94 43.54 -24.35
C VAL A 175 27.18 44.77 -23.50
N GLY A 176 26.60 44.79 -22.31
CA GLY A 176 26.57 45.97 -21.45
C GLY A 176 27.89 46.24 -20.75
N LEU A 177 28.56 45.20 -20.23
CA LEU A 177 29.82 45.37 -19.53
C LEU A 177 31.02 45.20 -20.45
N VAL A 178 31.15 44.03 -21.10
CA VAL A 178 32.31 43.70 -21.93
C VAL A 178 32.32 44.56 -23.19
N GLY A 179 31.22 44.57 -23.97
CA GLY A 179 31.14 45.38 -25.18
C GLY A 179 31.33 46.88 -24.93
N SER A 180 30.75 47.43 -23.85
CA SER A 180 31.01 48.82 -23.44
C SER A 180 32.47 49.04 -23.08
N GLY A 181 33.08 48.12 -22.32
CA GLY A 181 34.49 48.18 -21.94
C GLY A 181 35.44 48.17 -23.14
N GLU A 182 35.15 47.35 -24.16
CA GLU A 182 35.91 47.34 -25.42
C GLU A 182 35.80 48.68 -26.16
N CYS A 183 34.59 49.26 -26.24
CA CYS A 183 34.39 50.59 -26.83
C CYS A 183 35.17 51.67 -26.05
N TRP A 184 35.12 51.66 -24.71
CA TRP A 184 35.87 52.60 -23.89
C TRP A 184 37.39 52.45 -24.08
N ALA A 185 37.89 51.22 -24.12
CA ALA A 185 39.30 50.95 -24.36
C ALA A 185 39.76 51.41 -25.75
N GLU A 186 38.93 51.21 -26.78
CA GLU A 186 39.22 51.73 -28.12
C GLU A 186 39.27 53.26 -28.14
N TRP A 187 38.30 53.91 -27.47
CA TRP A 187 38.26 55.38 -27.38
C TRP A 187 39.46 55.93 -26.61
N GLU A 188 39.86 55.29 -25.51
CA GLU A 188 41.06 55.65 -24.76
C GLU A 188 42.32 55.48 -25.61
N GLY A 189 42.45 54.39 -26.36
CA GLY A 189 43.58 54.17 -27.27
C GLY A 189 43.66 55.24 -28.37
N ARG A 190 42.53 55.61 -28.99
CA ARG A 190 42.47 56.69 -29.98
C ARG A 190 42.81 58.05 -29.38
N LEU A 191 42.35 58.33 -28.15
CA LEU A 191 42.66 59.56 -27.44
C LEU A 191 44.16 59.63 -27.12
N GLU A 192 44.76 58.52 -26.70
CA GLU A 192 46.19 58.43 -26.43
C GLU A 192 47.02 58.65 -27.70
N ASP A 193 46.60 58.10 -28.85
CA ASP A 193 47.25 58.34 -30.14
C ASP A 193 47.23 59.84 -30.51
N VAL A 194 46.09 60.50 -30.36
CA VAL A 194 45.95 61.95 -30.60
C VAL A 194 46.80 62.74 -29.60
N GLU A 195 46.82 62.37 -28.32
CA GLU A 195 47.66 63.03 -27.31
C GLU A 195 49.15 62.92 -27.67
N ARG A 196 49.59 61.75 -28.13
CA ARG A 196 50.98 61.55 -28.60
C ARG A 196 51.29 62.41 -29.83
N GLU A 197 50.37 62.56 -30.78
CA GLU A 197 50.55 63.42 -31.94
C GLU A 197 50.65 64.89 -31.55
N VAL A 198 49.73 65.38 -30.71
CA VAL A 198 49.75 66.76 -30.19
C VAL A 198 51.07 67.03 -29.45
N LYS A 199 51.50 66.12 -28.57
CA LYS A 199 52.77 66.25 -27.85
C LYS A 199 53.98 66.29 -28.78
N ARG A 200 53.96 65.52 -29.88
CA ARG A 200 55.03 65.57 -30.90
C ARG A 200 55.06 66.92 -31.60
N GLU A 201 53.91 67.47 -31.98
CA GLU A 201 53.82 68.80 -32.60
C GLU A 201 54.25 69.91 -31.65
N GLU A 202 53.86 69.84 -30.38
CA GLU A 202 54.28 70.78 -29.33
C GLU A 202 55.80 70.80 -29.18
N VAL A 203 56.44 69.63 -29.07
CA VAL A 203 57.91 69.52 -29.00
C VAL A 203 58.58 70.12 -30.25
N VAL A 204 58.00 69.92 -31.44
CA VAL A 204 58.51 70.53 -32.67
C VAL A 204 58.35 72.05 -32.65
N ARG A 205 57.21 72.58 -32.17
CA ARG A 205 57.00 74.03 -32.02
C ARG A 205 57.95 74.64 -31.00
N GLU A 206 58.15 74.01 -29.85
CA GLU A 206 59.08 74.48 -28.81
C GLU A 206 60.52 74.54 -29.34
N ARG A 207 60.96 73.51 -30.07
CA ARG A 207 62.28 73.52 -30.72
C ARG A 207 62.42 74.66 -31.73
N ARG A 208 61.41 74.86 -32.60
CA ARG A 208 61.41 75.99 -33.56
C ARG A 208 61.39 77.36 -32.85
N ALA A 209 60.74 77.46 -31.70
CA ALA A 209 60.71 78.70 -30.91
C ALA A 209 62.03 78.98 -30.17
N GLY A 210 62.81 77.94 -29.82
CA GLY A 210 64.13 78.09 -29.22
C GLY A 210 65.27 78.31 -30.22
N GLU A 211 65.03 78.13 -31.51
CA GLU A 211 65.98 78.39 -32.61
C GLU A 211 65.89 79.82 -33.19
N ILE A 212 64.96 80.65 -32.69
CA ILE A 212 64.80 82.09 -33.02
C ILE A 212 65.34 82.93 -31.86
#